data_AF-A0A2M7WXR4-F1
#
_entry.id   AF-A0A2M7WXR4-F1
#
_cell.length_a   1.000
_cell.length_b   1.000
_cell.length_c   1.000
_cell.angle_alpha   90.00
_cell.angle_beta   90.00
_cell.angle_gamma   90.00
#
_symmetry.space_group_name_H-M   'P 1'
#
loop_
_entity.id
_entity.type
_entity.pdbx_description
1 polymer ?
#
loop_
_entity_poly.entity_id
_entity_poly.type
_entity_poly.pdbx_seq_one_letter_code
_entity_poly.pdbx_strand_id
1 'polypeptide(L)'
;TDRAGGNLSRPFFPDGIRGSVAGPLSKPAGQWSVFSTGLQLDLVMNGIIQHVGFIAGLPGFTSDTPRNCVGVELGTGNSLAAAANLANGAQIFPGSSPIFRGAVLVGAIGVSGDGVDQDDMVAFLGLDLAGQRLGSIGHAPVDRRADRLTPRGVRLRYAQCPFSPFIDSNAQNVCAGK
;
A
#
# COMPACT_ATOMS: atom_id res chain seq x y z
N THR A 1 -4.21 3.16 -5.56
CA THR A 1 -3.68 1.80 -5.79
C THR A 1 -2.38 1.67 -5.04
N ASP A 2 -1.99 0.45 -4.70
CA ASP A 2 -0.75 0.23 -3.97
C ASP A 2 0.48 0.59 -4.80
N ARG A 3 0.39 0.51 -6.14
CA ARG A 3 1.44 1.00 -7.04
C ARG A 3 1.87 2.44 -6.73
N ALA A 4 0.91 3.34 -6.52
CA ALA A 4 1.18 4.71 -6.16
C ALA A 4 1.67 4.84 -4.71
N GLY A 5 1.06 4.09 -3.78
CA GLY A 5 1.46 4.06 -2.36
C GLY A 5 2.91 3.62 -2.18
N GLY A 6 3.30 2.50 -2.79
CA GLY A 6 4.67 1.99 -2.78
C GLY A 6 5.68 2.98 -3.36
N ASN A 7 5.34 3.67 -4.45
CA ASN A 7 6.18 4.75 -4.99
C ASN A 7 6.39 5.90 -3.98
N LEU A 8 5.35 6.30 -3.25
CA LEU A 8 5.44 7.36 -2.24
C LEU A 8 6.16 6.90 -0.95
N SER A 9 6.35 5.59 -0.78
CA SER A 9 7.05 4.96 0.35
C SER A 9 8.53 4.65 0.07
N ARG A 10 9.06 5.09 -1.08
CA ARG A 10 10.47 4.86 -1.46
C ARG A 10 11.43 5.82 -0.75
N PRO A 11 12.63 5.35 -0.36
CA PRO A 11 13.68 6.22 0.21
C PRO A 11 14.26 7.21 -0.81
N PHE A 12 14.01 6.97 -2.10
CA PHE A 12 14.36 7.82 -3.24
C PHE A 12 13.10 8.00 -4.08
N PHE A 13 12.59 9.23 -4.19
CA PHE A 13 11.41 9.56 -4.98
C PHE A 13 11.73 10.63 -6.05
N PRO A 14 11.58 10.31 -7.35
CA PRO A 14 11.07 9.06 -7.90
C PRO A 14 12.04 7.88 -7.76
N ASP A 15 11.50 6.66 -7.80
CA ASP A 15 12.29 5.44 -7.69
C ASP A 15 13.36 5.34 -8.80
N GLY A 16 14.49 4.72 -8.48
CA GLY A 16 15.61 4.55 -9.42
C GLY A 16 16.55 5.76 -9.58
N ILE A 17 16.23 6.93 -9.02
CA ILE A 17 17.13 8.10 -9.03
C ILE A 17 17.85 8.22 -7.68
N ARG A 18 19.10 7.73 -7.62
CA ARG A 18 19.95 7.87 -6.43
C ARG A 18 20.18 9.34 -6.09
N GLY A 19 20.10 9.67 -4.81
CA GLY A 19 20.28 11.04 -4.30
C GLY A 19 19.02 11.91 -4.36
N SER A 20 17.91 11.40 -4.88
CA SER A 20 16.62 12.08 -4.75
C SER A 20 16.12 12.07 -3.29
N VAL A 21 15.22 13.00 -2.98
CA VAL A 21 14.58 13.08 -1.66
C VAL A 21 13.61 11.92 -1.45
N ALA A 22 13.41 11.52 -0.19
CA ALA A 22 12.46 10.47 0.18
C ALA A 22 11.03 10.80 -0.27
N GLY A 23 10.27 9.75 -0.61
CA GLY A 23 8.83 9.87 -0.76
C GLY A 23 8.16 10.31 0.54
N PRO A 24 6.98 10.95 0.50
CA PRO A 24 6.35 11.54 1.68
C PRO A 24 5.90 10.51 2.73
N LEU A 25 5.83 9.23 2.37
CA LEU A 25 5.48 8.14 3.29
C LEU A 25 6.71 7.36 3.78
N SER A 26 7.91 7.80 3.40
CA SER A 26 9.17 7.10 3.61
C SER A 26 10.10 7.83 4.58
N LYS A 27 10.97 7.07 5.26
CA LYS A 27 12.18 7.66 5.88
C LYS A 27 13.21 8.00 4.79
N PRO A 28 14.10 9.00 5.00
CA PRO A 28 15.16 9.31 4.05
C PRO A 28 16.24 8.22 3.98
N ALA A 29 17.00 8.25 2.89
CA ALA A 29 18.19 7.42 2.72
C ALA A 29 19.14 7.55 3.93
N GLY A 30 19.71 6.42 4.35
CA GLY A 30 20.55 6.33 5.56
C GLY A 30 19.76 6.08 6.86
N GLN A 31 18.46 6.41 6.90
CA GLN A 31 17.56 6.00 7.98
C GLN A 31 16.63 4.86 7.54
N TRP A 32 16.33 4.81 6.25
CA TRP A 32 15.45 3.80 5.69
C TRP A 32 16.07 2.40 5.69
N SER A 33 15.29 1.40 6.10
CA SER A 33 15.60 -0.03 5.93
C SER A 33 14.32 -0.86 5.83
N VAL A 34 14.46 -2.17 5.60
CA VAL A 34 13.31 -3.11 5.66
C VAL A 34 12.61 -3.14 7.02
N PHE A 35 13.27 -2.66 8.08
CA PHE A 35 12.71 -2.51 9.42
C PHE A 35 12.42 -1.05 9.81
N SER A 36 12.73 -0.08 8.93
CA SER A 36 12.53 1.34 9.17
C SER A 36 12.04 2.02 7.89
N THR A 37 10.78 1.78 7.54
CA THR A 37 10.25 2.14 6.22
C THR A 37 9.66 3.55 6.17
N GLY A 38 9.04 4.04 7.25
CA GLY A 38 8.29 5.30 7.27
C GLY A 38 6.91 5.09 7.87
N LEU A 39 5.87 5.55 7.17
CA LEU A 39 4.49 5.46 7.65
C LEU A 39 4.10 4.02 8.06
N GLN A 40 4.54 3.01 7.31
CA GLN A 40 4.25 1.60 7.65
C GLN A 40 4.81 1.21 9.03
N LEU A 41 6.03 1.63 9.38
CA LEU A 41 6.58 1.44 10.72
C LEU A 41 5.83 2.31 11.74
N ASP A 42 5.61 3.59 11.43
CA ASP A 42 4.99 4.56 12.34
C ASP A 42 3.57 4.07 12.77
N LEU A 43 2.85 3.36 11.89
CA LEU A 43 1.54 2.76 12.19
C LEU A 43 1.59 1.67 13.27
N VAL A 44 2.68 0.89 13.35
CA VAL A 44 2.79 -0.30 14.22
C VAL A 44 3.72 -0.09 15.43
N MET A 45 4.55 0.96 15.40
CA MET A 45 5.63 1.17 16.37
C MET A 45 5.15 1.18 17.83
N ASN A 46 4.00 1.82 18.10
CA ASN A 46 3.45 1.84 19.45
C ASN A 46 3.06 0.45 19.95
N GLY A 47 2.54 -0.42 19.09
CA GLY A 47 2.22 -1.80 19.46
C GLY A 47 3.48 -2.57 19.83
N ILE A 48 4.55 -2.42 19.05
CA ILE A 48 5.84 -3.05 19.35
C ILE A 48 6.37 -2.57 20.71
N ILE A 49 6.40 -1.26 20.95
CA ILE A 49 6.87 -0.69 22.22
C ILE A 49 5.97 -1.12 23.38
N GLN A 50 4.65 -1.15 23.19
CA GLN A 50 3.70 -1.60 24.20
C GLN A 50 3.99 -3.04 24.64
N HIS A 51 4.17 -3.95 23.68
CA HIS A 51 4.48 -5.35 23.97
C HIS A 51 5.81 -5.49 24.73
N VAL A 52 6.84 -4.79 24.28
CA VAL A 52 8.16 -4.80 24.94
C VAL A 52 8.05 -4.28 26.38
N GLY A 53 7.34 -3.17 26.59
CA GLY A 53 7.14 -2.58 27.93
C GLY A 53 6.38 -3.51 28.87
N PHE A 54 5.35 -4.20 28.36
CA PHE A 54 4.58 -5.18 29.10
C PHE A 54 5.44 -6.38 29.54
N ILE A 55 6.18 -7.00 28.61
CA ILE A 55 7.05 -8.15 28.91
C ILE A 55 8.20 -7.76 29.85
N ALA A 56 8.74 -6.56 29.72
CA ALA A 56 9.80 -6.05 30.60
C ALA A 56 9.28 -5.58 31.98
N GLY A 57 7.97 -5.56 32.23
CA GLY A 57 7.37 -5.13 33.48
C GLY A 57 7.60 -3.64 33.79
N LEU A 58 7.67 -2.79 32.76
CA LEU A 58 7.92 -1.36 32.94
C LEU A 58 6.72 -0.66 33.63
N PRO A 59 6.97 0.30 34.54
CA PRO A 59 5.90 1.11 35.12
C PRO A 59 5.04 1.78 34.05
N GLY A 60 3.73 1.64 34.16
CA GLY A 60 2.76 2.20 33.20
C GLY A 60 2.41 1.29 32.02
N PHE A 61 3.04 0.11 31.87
CA PHE A 61 2.74 -0.87 30.83
C PHE A 61 2.10 -2.13 31.43
N THR A 62 0.92 -1.97 32.04
CA THR A 62 0.24 -3.05 32.80
C THR A 62 -0.54 -4.04 31.93
N SER A 63 -0.72 -3.73 30.64
CA SER A 63 -1.47 -4.52 29.66
C SER A 63 -0.64 -4.75 28.40
N ASP A 64 -0.80 -5.91 27.79
CA ASP A 64 -0.19 -6.21 26.49
C ASP A 64 -0.98 -5.54 25.33
N THR A 65 -0.53 -5.79 24.11
CA THR A 65 -1.14 -5.35 22.87
C THR A 65 -2.50 -6.01 22.61
N PRO A 66 -3.45 -5.29 22.01
CA PRO A 66 -4.73 -5.85 21.58
C PRO A 66 -4.56 -6.67 20.30
N ARG A 67 -5.61 -7.38 19.86
CA ARG A 67 -5.63 -8.04 18.53
C ARG A 67 -5.79 -7.03 17.40
N ASN A 68 -4.78 -6.20 17.20
CA ASN A 68 -4.74 -5.13 16.23
C ASN A 68 -3.27 -4.77 15.96
N CYS A 69 -2.91 -4.58 14.69
CA CYS A 69 -1.53 -4.26 14.30
C CYS A 69 -1.22 -2.76 14.42
N VAL A 70 -2.22 -1.88 14.37
CA VAL A 70 -2.02 -0.43 14.20
C VAL A 70 -2.77 0.39 15.22
N GLY A 71 -2.27 1.61 15.50
CA GLY A 71 -2.99 2.55 16.37
C GLY A 71 -3.19 1.99 17.78
N VAL A 72 -2.14 1.42 18.35
CA VAL A 72 -2.11 1.04 19.77
C VAL A 72 -1.72 2.26 20.59
N GLU A 73 -2.48 2.52 21.65
CA GLU A 73 -2.16 3.56 22.64
C GLU A 73 -1.09 3.04 23.61
N LEU A 74 0.00 3.82 23.76
CA LEU A 74 1.09 3.47 24.66
C LEU A 74 0.65 3.57 26.13
N GLY A 75 1.16 2.65 26.95
CA GLY A 75 0.81 2.46 28.35
C GLY A 75 -0.46 1.63 28.53
N THR A 76 -1.58 2.04 27.92
CA THR A 76 -2.89 1.40 28.11
C THR A 76 -3.08 0.14 27.27
N GLY A 77 -2.41 0.00 26.13
CA GLY A 77 -2.61 -1.12 25.20
C GLY A 77 -3.98 -1.10 24.51
N ASN A 78 -4.68 0.04 24.50
CA ASN A 78 -5.97 0.16 23.85
C ASN A 78 -5.83 0.37 22.33
N SER A 79 -6.80 -0.15 21.57
CA SER A 79 -6.93 0.16 20.14
C SER A 79 -7.59 1.52 19.94
N LEU A 80 -6.97 2.39 19.15
CA LEU A 80 -7.57 3.65 18.72
C LEU A 80 -8.63 3.39 17.64
N ALA A 81 -9.83 3.95 17.80
CA ALA A 81 -10.94 3.75 16.87
C ALA A 81 -10.60 4.14 15.41
N ALA A 82 -9.75 5.16 15.23
CA ALA A 82 -9.28 5.61 13.92
C ALA A 82 -8.51 4.53 13.13
N ALA A 83 -8.03 3.48 13.81
CA ALA A 83 -7.23 2.41 13.21
C ALA A 83 -8.08 1.24 12.67
N ALA A 84 -9.41 1.24 12.88
CA ALA A 84 -10.28 0.10 12.55
C ALA A 84 -10.21 -0.32 11.07
N ASN A 85 -10.11 0.64 10.14
CA ASN A 85 -10.04 0.37 8.70
C ASN A 85 -8.68 -0.20 8.24
N LEU A 86 -7.69 -0.21 9.12
CA LEU A 86 -6.33 -0.63 8.84
C LEU A 86 -5.83 -1.63 9.88
N ALA A 87 -6.73 -2.30 10.59
CA ALA A 87 -6.40 -3.10 11.77
C ALA A 87 -5.34 -4.21 11.53
N ASN A 88 -5.20 -4.67 10.28
CA ASN A 88 -4.20 -5.66 9.88
C ASN A 88 -2.91 -5.03 9.33
N GLY A 89 -2.74 -3.72 9.47
CA GLY A 89 -1.64 -2.96 8.89
C GLY A 89 -1.85 -2.58 7.42
N ALA A 90 -0.80 -2.02 6.85
CA ALA A 90 -0.71 -1.66 5.44
C ALA A 90 0.53 -2.29 4.82
N GLN A 91 0.44 -2.62 3.54
CA GLN A 91 1.57 -3.03 2.73
C GLN A 91 2.00 -1.89 1.80
N ILE A 92 3.29 -1.83 1.46
CA ILE A 92 3.88 -0.77 0.62
C ILE A 92 4.49 -1.30 -0.68
N PHE A 93 4.09 -2.50 -1.10
CA PHE A 93 4.52 -3.14 -2.34
C PHE A 93 3.35 -3.16 -3.32
N PRO A 94 3.56 -2.86 -4.61
CA PRO A 94 2.51 -2.96 -5.61
C PRO A 94 1.87 -4.36 -5.66
N GLY A 95 0.57 -4.41 -5.96
CA GLY A 95 -0.19 -5.67 -5.93
C GLY A 95 -1.67 -5.52 -5.58
N SER A 96 -2.20 -4.31 -5.38
CA SER A 96 -3.63 -4.15 -5.07
C SER A 96 -4.33 -3.03 -5.86
N SER A 97 -5.59 -3.32 -6.19
CA SER A 97 -6.49 -2.44 -6.94
C SER A 97 -7.76 -2.15 -6.12
N PRO A 98 -8.15 -0.86 -5.97
CA PRO A 98 -9.38 -0.52 -5.29
C PRO A 98 -10.59 -0.83 -6.18
N ILE A 99 -11.63 -1.39 -5.58
CA ILE A 99 -12.88 -1.80 -6.24
C ILE A 99 -13.91 -0.69 -6.03
N PHE A 100 -14.45 -0.20 -7.13
CA PHE A 100 -15.48 0.83 -7.14
C PHE A 100 -16.79 0.31 -7.69
N ARG A 101 -17.90 0.80 -7.14
CA ARG A 101 -19.24 0.74 -7.73
C ARG A 101 -19.64 2.15 -8.12
N GLY A 102 -19.57 2.46 -9.41
CA GLY A 102 -19.65 3.84 -9.89
C GLY A 102 -18.52 4.68 -9.26
N ALA A 103 -18.88 5.71 -8.49
CA ALA A 103 -17.92 6.55 -7.78
C ALA A 103 -17.66 6.12 -6.32
N VAL A 104 -18.28 5.05 -5.82
CA VAL A 104 -18.15 4.64 -4.42
C VAL A 104 -17.07 3.57 -4.30
N LEU A 105 -16.09 3.80 -3.43
CA LEU A 105 -15.13 2.77 -3.02
C LEU A 105 -15.88 1.71 -2.20
N VAL A 106 -15.87 0.47 -2.65
CA VAL A 106 -16.60 -0.64 -2.00
C VAL A 106 -15.68 -1.76 -1.51
N GLY A 107 -14.38 -1.65 -1.76
CA GLY A 107 -13.38 -2.60 -1.31
C GLY A 107 -12.09 -2.50 -2.10
N ALA A 108 -11.27 -3.54 -2.01
CA ALA A 108 -10.04 -3.70 -2.78
C ALA A 108 -9.76 -5.19 -2.99
N ILE A 109 -8.97 -5.50 -4.02
CA ILE A 109 -8.35 -6.82 -4.21
C ILE A 109 -6.84 -6.67 -4.16
N GLY A 110 -6.16 -7.57 -3.45
CA GLY A 110 -4.71 -7.65 -3.36
C GLY A 110 -4.21 -9.03 -3.80
N VAL A 111 -3.09 -9.04 -4.50
CA VAL A 111 -2.40 -10.23 -5.00
C VAL A 111 -0.95 -10.15 -4.52
N SER A 112 -0.41 -11.29 -4.11
CA SER A 112 0.99 -11.42 -3.72
C SER A 112 1.50 -12.80 -4.13
N GLY A 113 2.67 -12.84 -4.75
CA GLY A 113 3.40 -14.09 -4.95
C GLY A 113 4.53 -14.01 -5.98
N ASP A 114 4.37 -13.19 -7.01
CA ASP A 114 5.35 -13.04 -8.09
C ASP A 114 6.09 -11.69 -7.95
N GLY A 115 6.75 -11.21 -9.00
CA GLY A 115 7.28 -9.86 -9.03
C GLY A 115 6.17 -8.79 -8.93
N VAL A 116 6.50 -7.64 -8.34
CA VAL A 116 5.51 -6.58 -8.05
C VAL A 116 4.75 -6.07 -9.28
N ASP A 117 5.35 -6.13 -10.47
CA ASP A 117 4.68 -5.78 -11.73
C ASP A 117 3.68 -6.86 -12.17
N GLN A 118 3.96 -8.14 -11.91
CA GLN A 118 3.00 -9.22 -12.14
C GLN A 118 1.85 -9.15 -11.12
N ASP A 119 2.14 -8.97 -9.84
CA ASP A 119 1.09 -8.86 -8.80
C ASP A 119 0.14 -7.68 -9.08
N ASP A 120 0.68 -6.52 -9.46
CA ASP A 120 -0.10 -5.34 -9.81
C ASP A 120 -0.93 -5.56 -11.09
N MET A 121 -0.37 -6.22 -12.11
CA MET A 121 -1.10 -6.63 -13.31
C MET A 121 -2.24 -7.59 -12.98
N VAL A 122 -2.00 -8.63 -12.19
CA VAL A 122 -3.00 -9.66 -11.87
C VAL A 122 -4.15 -9.04 -11.07
N ALA A 123 -3.86 -8.21 -10.07
CA ALA A 123 -4.90 -7.49 -9.32
C ALA A 123 -5.70 -6.54 -10.22
N PHE A 124 -5.02 -5.79 -11.09
CA PHE A 124 -5.65 -4.82 -11.98
C PHE A 124 -6.51 -5.49 -13.06
N LEU A 125 -5.94 -6.40 -13.86
CA LEU A 125 -6.67 -7.12 -14.91
C LEU A 125 -7.74 -8.05 -14.33
N GLY A 126 -7.51 -8.63 -13.15
CA GLY A 126 -8.52 -9.41 -12.45
C GLY A 126 -9.77 -8.59 -12.12
N LEU A 127 -9.59 -7.35 -11.64
CA LEU A 127 -10.70 -6.43 -11.40
C LEU A 127 -11.36 -5.96 -12.71
N ASP A 128 -10.59 -5.66 -13.76
CA ASP A 128 -11.15 -5.29 -15.07
C ASP A 128 -12.05 -6.40 -15.63
N LEU A 129 -11.55 -7.65 -15.66
CA LEU A 129 -12.30 -8.82 -16.13
C LEU A 129 -13.52 -9.12 -15.25
N ALA A 130 -13.39 -8.98 -13.92
CA ALA A 130 -14.52 -9.12 -13.02
C ALA A 130 -15.58 -8.04 -13.28
N GLY A 131 -15.17 -6.79 -13.52
CA GLY A 131 -16.06 -5.69 -13.87
C GLY A 131 -16.84 -5.94 -15.15
N GLN A 132 -16.17 -6.43 -16.20
CA GLN A 132 -16.82 -6.81 -17.47
C GLN A 132 -17.84 -7.95 -17.28
N ARG A 133 -17.54 -8.93 -16.42
CA ARG A 133 -18.44 -10.07 -16.16
C ARG A 133 -19.64 -9.69 -15.28
N LEU A 134 -19.42 -8.84 -14.27
CA LEU A 134 -20.43 -8.52 -13.25
C LEU A 134 -21.25 -7.26 -13.57
N GLY A 135 -20.74 -6.37 -14.43
CA GLY A 135 -21.39 -5.12 -14.83
C GLY A 135 -21.64 -4.10 -13.71
N SER A 136 -21.20 -4.38 -12.49
CA SER A 136 -21.59 -3.63 -11.28
C SER A 136 -20.40 -3.12 -10.46
N ILE A 137 -19.18 -3.50 -10.82
CA ILE A 137 -17.94 -3.04 -10.20
C ILE A 137 -16.90 -2.71 -11.27
N GLY A 138 -15.87 -1.96 -10.90
CA GLY A 138 -14.72 -1.69 -11.76
C GLY A 138 -13.63 -0.92 -11.02
N HIS A 139 -12.70 -0.37 -11.81
CA HIS A 139 -11.66 0.53 -11.31
C HIS A 139 -12.24 1.87 -10.83
N ALA A 140 -11.42 2.62 -10.08
CA ALA A 140 -11.72 3.99 -9.73
C ALA A 140 -12.07 4.83 -10.98
N PRO A 141 -13.04 5.76 -10.88
CA PRO A 141 -13.26 6.79 -11.89
C PRO A 141 -11.95 7.54 -12.22
N VAL A 142 -11.74 7.88 -13.49
CA VAL A 142 -10.46 8.44 -13.99
C VAL A 142 -10.02 9.69 -13.22
N ASP A 143 -10.96 10.56 -12.82
CA ASP A 143 -10.73 11.77 -12.03
C ASP A 143 -10.26 11.48 -10.59
N ARG A 144 -10.41 10.25 -10.10
CA ARG A 144 -9.99 9.79 -8.77
C ARG A 144 -8.80 8.85 -8.78
N ARG A 145 -8.16 8.66 -9.94
CA ARG A 145 -6.98 7.80 -10.07
C ARG A 145 -5.70 8.55 -9.71
N ALA A 146 -4.75 7.82 -9.12
CA ALA A 146 -3.47 8.37 -8.68
C ALA A 146 -2.65 8.97 -9.83
N ASP A 147 -2.82 8.49 -11.06
CA ASP A 147 -2.11 9.00 -12.24
C ASP A 147 -2.62 10.35 -12.75
N ARG A 148 -3.60 10.96 -12.05
CA ARG A 148 -3.95 12.37 -12.14
C ARG A 148 -3.07 13.28 -11.26
N LEU A 149 -2.24 12.69 -10.40
CA LEU A 149 -1.39 13.41 -9.46
C LEU A 149 0.07 13.43 -9.93
N THR A 150 0.73 14.57 -9.72
CA THR A 150 2.13 14.81 -10.10
C THR A 150 2.96 15.39 -8.93
N PRO A 151 3.02 14.71 -7.77
CA PRO A 151 3.84 15.17 -6.66
C PRO A 151 5.30 15.37 -7.11
N ARG A 152 5.86 16.57 -6.84
CA ARG A 152 7.20 16.97 -7.28
C ARG A 152 7.45 16.81 -8.79
N GLY A 153 6.40 16.99 -9.60
CA GLY A 153 6.49 16.88 -11.06
C GLY A 153 6.54 15.44 -11.59
N VAL A 154 6.49 14.42 -10.72
CA VAL A 154 6.49 13.00 -11.12
C VAL A 154 5.06 12.49 -11.15
N ARG A 155 4.58 12.08 -12.33
CA ARG A 155 3.28 11.44 -12.47
C ARG A 155 3.27 10.09 -11.76
N LEU A 156 2.37 9.91 -10.80
CA LEU A 156 2.17 8.59 -10.18
C LEU A 156 1.55 7.61 -11.19
N ARG A 157 1.76 6.31 -10.96
CA ARG A 157 1.14 5.27 -11.78
C ARG A 157 -0.09 4.73 -11.05
N TYR A 158 -1.19 4.56 -11.79
CA TYR A 158 -2.37 3.89 -11.26
C TYR A 158 -2.16 2.37 -11.22
N ALA A 159 -1.66 1.79 -12.30
CA ALA A 159 -1.22 0.40 -12.36
C ALA A 159 0.02 0.30 -13.27
N GLN A 160 0.74 -0.81 -13.15
CA GLN A 160 1.84 -1.15 -14.04
C GLN A 160 1.82 -2.64 -14.35
N CYS A 161 1.71 -2.93 -15.65
CA CYS A 161 1.88 -4.25 -16.20
C CYS A 161 3.34 -4.48 -16.66
N PRO A 162 3.86 -5.72 -16.58
CA PRO A 162 5.17 -6.07 -17.14
C PRO A 162 5.23 -5.82 -18.64
N PHE A 163 6.45 -5.66 -19.17
CA PHE A 163 6.67 -5.56 -20.61
C PHE A 163 6.27 -6.84 -21.36
N SER A 164 6.55 -8.03 -20.84
CA SER A 164 6.07 -9.30 -21.42
C SER A 164 5.02 -9.92 -20.50
N PRO A 165 3.77 -9.45 -20.55
CA PRO A 165 2.75 -9.77 -19.53
C PRO A 165 2.25 -11.21 -19.60
N PHE A 166 2.30 -11.85 -20.78
CA PHE A 166 1.74 -13.19 -20.99
C PHE A 166 2.76 -14.12 -21.64
N ILE A 167 2.69 -15.41 -21.27
CA ILE A 167 3.48 -16.47 -21.89
C ILE A 167 2.98 -16.70 -23.33
N ASP A 168 3.90 -16.98 -24.25
CA ASP A 168 3.61 -17.26 -25.67
C ASP A 168 2.75 -16.18 -26.37
N SER A 169 2.96 -14.91 -25.99
CA SER A 169 2.20 -13.78 -26.50
C SER A 169 3.09 -12.60 -26.86
N ASN A 170 2.71 -11.87 -27.92
CA ASN A 170 3.30 -10.59 -28.28
C ASN A 170 2.49 -9.39 -27.76
N ALA A 171 1.52 -9.62 -26.87
CA ALA A 171 0.70 -8.55 -26.30
C ALA A 171 1.55 -7.61 -25.44
N GLN A 172 1.29 -6.32 -25.56
CA GLN A 172 2.02 -5.23 -24.89
C GLN A 172 1.03 -4.23 -24.31
N ASN A 173 1.45 -3.46 -23.31
CA ASN A 173 0.63 -2.40 -22.70
C ASN A 173 -0.77 -2.85 -22.27
N VAL A 174 -0.90 -4.07 -21.76
CA VAL A 174 -2.21 -4.71 -21.51
C VAL A 174 -3.05 -4.02 -20.42
N CYS A 175 -2.43 -3.17 -19.61
CA CYS A 175 -3.11 -2.28 -18.64
C CYS A 175 -3.72 -1.02 -19.29
N ALA A 176 -3.32 -0.64 -20.50
CA ALA A 176 -3.69 0.65 -21.09
C ALA A 176 -5.17 0.73 -21.45
N GLY A 177 -5.80 1.87 -21.17
CA GLY A 177 -7.20 2.12 -21.52
C GLY A 177 -8.24 1.44 -20.62
N LYS A 178 -7.81 0.78 -19.55
CA LYS A 178 -8.65 0.14 -18.52
C LYS A 178 -8.73 1.03 -17.28
#